data_AF-A0A3N2GU91-F1
#
_entry.id   AF-A0A3N2GU91-F1
#
_cell.length_a   1.000
_cell.length_b   1.000
_cell.length_c   1.000
_cell.angle_alpha   90.00
_cell.angle_beta   90.00
_cell.angle_gamma   90.00
#
_symmetry.space_group_name_H-M   'P 1'
#
loop_
_entity.id
_entity.type
_entity.pdbx_description
1 polymer ?
#
loop_
_entity_poly.entity_id
_entity_poly.type
_entity_poly.pdbx_seq_one_letter_code
_entity_poly.pdbx_strand_id
1 'polypeptide(L)' 'MTELLMFLLLIALIVWGLNRNHRRQAPSRMFGSFDIEDRDALRIRGEVAARRLESARPEIRTATAPRTRHHLSRA' A
#
# COMPACT_ATOMS: atom_id res chain seq x y z
N MET A 1 -33.73 -3.06 -47.20
CA MET A 1 -32.41 -2.51 -47.60
C MET A 1 -32.12 -1.20 -46.90
N THR A 2 -32.99 -0.19 -47.01
CA THR A 2 -32.87 1.10 -46.29
C THR A 2 -32.81 0.92 -44.77
N GLU A 3 -33.65 0.06 -44.19
CA GLU A 3 -33.62 -0.19 -42.73
C GLU A 3 -32.32 -0.81 -42.25
N LEU A 4 -31.77 -1.77 -43.01
CA LEU A 4 -30.47 -2.37 -42.73
C LEU A 4 -29.36 -1.30 -42.77
N LEU A 5 -29.39 -0.41 -43.76
CA LEU A 5 -28.43 0.69 -43.87
C LEU A 5 -28.56 1.69 -42.71
N MET A 6 -29.77 2.03 -42.29
CA MET A 6 -30.02 2.92 -41.14
C MET A 6 -29.55 2.30 -39.83
N PHE A 7 -29.77 1.00 -39.65
CA PHE A 7 -29.29 0.27 -38.48
C PHE A 7 -27.76 0.24 -38.41
N LEU A 8 -27.09 -0.05 -39.53
CA LEU A 8 -25.63 0.00 -39.62
C LEU A 8 -25.08 1.41 -39.37
N LEU A 9 -25.74 2.44 -39.89
CA LEU A 9 -25.38 3.83 -39.64
C LEU A 9 -25.48 4.18 -38.15
N LEU A 10 -26.56 3.76 -37.49
CA LEU A 10 -26.74 3.97 -36.05
C LEU A 10 -25.62 3.31 -35.23
N ILE A 11 -25.29 2.05 -35.52
CA ILE A 11 -24.19 1.34 -34.87
C ILE A 11 -22.87 2.08 -35.09
N ALA A 12 -22.58 2.49 -36.34
CA ALA A 12 -21.36 3.23 -36.66
C ALA A 12 -21.27 4.54 -35.87
N LEU A 13 -22.39 5.27 -35.72
CA LEU A 13 -22.45 6.51 -34.96
C LEU A 13 -22.18 6.28 -33.46
N ILE A 14 -22.77 5.22 -32.89
CA ILE A 14 -22.58 4.85 -31.47
C ILE A 14 -21.11 4.49 -31.23
N VAL A 15 -20.54 3.61 -32.04
CA VAL A 15 -19.13 3.20 -31.93
C VAL A 15 -18.20 4.40 -32.09
N TRP A 16 -18.49 5.27 -33.07
CA TRP A 16 -17.72 6.50 -33.27
C TRP A 16 -17.80 7.45 -32.06
N GLY A 17 -19.00 7.65 -31.51
CA GLY A 17 -19.23 8.49 -30.33
C GLY A 17 -18.51 7.96 -29.09
N LEU A 18 -18.60 6.64 -28.86
CA LEU A 18 -17.89 5.96 -27.77
C LEU A 18 -16.37 6.08 -27.92
N ASN A 19 -15.83 5.82 -29.11
CA ASN A 19 -14.41 5.96 -29.37
C ASN A 19 -13.95 7.42 -29.23
N ARG A 20 -14.72 8.38 -29.73
CA ARG A 20 -14.42 9.82 -29.60
C ARG A 20 -14.43 10.26 -28.14
N ASN A 21 -15.39 9.79 -27.36
CA ASN A 21 -15.47 10.05 -25.93
C ASN A 21 -14.31 9.40 -25.18
N HIS A 22 -14.01 8.13 -25.47
CA HIS A 22 -12.88 7.42 -24.90
C HIS A 22 -11.55 8.11 -25.21
N ARG A 23 -11.32 8.59 -26.44
CA ARG A 23 -10.12 9.37 -26.78
C ARG A 23 -10.02 10.71 -26.06
N ARG A 24 -11.15 11.36 -25.73
CA ARG A 24 -11.18 12.60 -24.95
C ARG A 24 -10.95 12.36 -23.46
N GLN A 25 -11.46 11.25 -22.95
CA GLN A 25 -11.41 10.89 -21.54
C GLN A 25 -10.27 9.90 -21.22
N ALA A 26 -9.51 9.46 -22.22
CA ALA A 26 -8.36 8.60 -22.05
C ALA A 26 -7.37 9.35 -21.15
N PRO A 27 -7.17 8.90 -19.90
CA PRO A 27 -6.22 9.52 -19.02
C PRO A 27 -4.84 9.40 -19.66
N SER A 28 -4.08 10.49 -19.79
CA SER A 28 -2.71 10.42 -20.33
C SER A 28 -1.76 9.65 -19.39
N ARG A 29 -2.23 9.28 -18.20
CA ARG A 29 -1.48 8.58 -17.17
C ARG A 29 -2.36 7.50 -16.57
N MET A 30 -1.83 6.29 -16.48
CA MET A 30 -2.37 5.25 -15.61
C MET A 30 -2.74 5.86 -14.24
N PHE A 31 -3.94 5.56 -13.77
CA PHE A 31 -4.44 5.89 -12.42
C PHE A 31 -3.65 5.15 -11.33
N GLY A 32 -2.35 5.36 -11.25
CA GLY A 32 -1.48 4.53 -10.42
C GLY A 32 -0.06 5.09 -10.28
N SER A 33 0.06 6.37 -9.94
CA SER A 33 1.17 6.91 -9.17
C SER A 33 0.86 8.39 -8.93
N PHE A 34 -0.12 8.65 -8.07
CA PHE A 34 -0.17 9.96 -7.43
C PHE A 34 1.02 10.05 -6.48
N ASP A 35 1.46 11.28 -6.24
CA ASP A 35 2.41 11.68 -5.23
C ASP A 35 1.82 11.30 -3.85
N ILE A 36 1.82 10.01 -3.53
CA ILE A 36 1.42 9.51 -2.22
C ILE A 36 2.56 9.92 -1.32
N GLU A 37 2.34 11.02 -0.60
CA GLU A 37 3.16 11.38 0.54
C GLU A 37 3.39 10.12 1.36
N ASP A 38 4.66 9.70 1.43
CA ASP A 38 5.06 8.45 2.07
C ASP A 38 4.78 8.56 3.57
N ARG A 39 3.55 8.23 3.94
CA ARG A 39 3.05 8.26 5.32
C ARG A 39 3.89 7.37 6.23
N ASP A 40 4.52 6.35 5.65
CA ASP A 40 5.34 5.38 6.37
C ASP A 40 6.79 5.83 6.47
N ALA A 41 7.24 6.86 5.74
CA ALA A 41 8.60 7.40 5.83
C ALA A 41 9.00 7.75 7.27
N LEU A 42 8.08 8.37 8.02
CA LEU A 42 8.32 8.76 9.40
C LEU A 42 8.42 7.55 10.33
N ARG A 43 7.60 6.52 10.10
CA ARG A 43 7.66 5.24 10.82
C ARG A 43 8.95 4.50 10.52
N ILE A 44 9.32 4.36 9.25
CA ILE A 44 10.55 3.67 8.80
C ILE A 44 11.78 4.34 9.40
N ARG A 45 11.85 5.69 9.39
CA ARG A 45 12.95 6.44 10.04
C ARG A 45 13.03 6.15 11.53
N GLY A 46 11.88 6.10 12.22
CA GLY A 46 11.81 5.74 13.63
C GLY A 46 12.32 4.32 13.92
N GLU A 47 11.90 3.34 13.11
CA GLU A 47 12.33 1.93 13.25
C GLU A 47 13.84 1.77 12.98
N VAL A 48 14.39 2.47 11.97
CA VAL A 48 15.82 2.45 11.67
C VAL A 48 16.65 3.06 12.81
N ALA A 49 16.20 4.19 13.37
CA ALA A 49 16.84 4.82 14.52
C ALA A 49 16.81 3.91 15.76
N ALA A 50 15.66 3.27 16.03
CA ALA A 50 15.51 2.32 17.13
C ALA A 50 16.43 1.09 16.98
N ARG A 51 16.55 0.53 15.77
CA ARG A 51 17.47 -0.59 15.50
C ARG A 51 18.94 -0.21 15.70
N ARG A 52 19.33 1.01 15.33
CA ARG A 52 20.68 1.52 15.60
C ARG A 52 20.93 1.66 17.10
N LEU A 53 19.95 2.16 17.86
CA LEU A 53 20.06 2.28 19.31
C LEU A 53 20.17 0.90 19.98
N GLU A 54 19.37 -0.08 19.56
CA GLU A 54 19.44 -1.44 20.11
C GLU A 54 20.78 -2.11 19.76
N SER A 55 21.32 -1.87 18.56
CA SER A 55 22.63 -2.38 18.15
C SER A 55 23.79 -1.69 18.89
N ALA A 56 23.58 -0.44 19.33
CA ALA A 56 24.52 0.32 20.15
C ALA A 56 24.34 0.06 21.66
N ARG A 57 23.29 -0.67 22.06
CA ARG A 57 23.08 -1.06 23.44
C ARG A 57 24.17 -2.07 23.80
N PRO A 58 25.07 -1.76 24.74
CA PRO A 58 25.98 -2.77 25.24
C PRO A 58 25.13 -3.90 25.82
N GLU A 59 25.40 -5.13 25.40
CA GLU A 59 24.84 -6.34 25.99
C GLU A 59 25.28 -6.35 27.46
N ILE A 60 24.49 -5.71 28.33
CA ILE A 60 24.66 -5.88 29.76
C ILE A 60 24.20 -7.31 30.01
N ARG A 61 25.15 -8.25 29.97
CA ARG A 61 25.04 -9.57 30.56
C ARG A 61 24.82 -9.37 32.05
N THR A 62 23.60 -9.02 32.44
CA THR A 62 23.12 -9.28 33.78
C THR A 62 23.15 -10.78 33.92
N ALA A 63 24.21 -11.28 34.56
CA ALA A 63 24.28 -12.65 35.02
C ALA A 63 22.96 -12.95 35.74
N THR A 64 22.19 -13.87 35.16
CA THR A 64 20.97 -14.40 35.75
C THR A 64 21.29 -14.86 37.17
N ALA A 65 20.94 -14.06 38.16
CA ALA A 65 21.02 -14.49 39.55
C ALA A 65 20.08 -15.70 39.71
N PRO A 66 20.52 -16.79 40.35
CA PRO A 66 19.67 -17.95 40.54
C PRO A 66 18.48 -17.53 41.40
N ARG A 67 17.27 -17.63 40.86
CA ARG A 67 16.02 -17.42 41.61
C ARG A 67 15.92 -18.53 42.65
N THR A 68 16.37 -18.27 43.88
CA THR A 68 16.08 -19.10 45.04
C THR A 68 14.57 -19.10 45.28
N ARG A 69 13.95 -20.20 44.90
CA ARG A 69 12.51 -20.45 45.05
C ARG A 69 12.24 -20.83 46.51
N HIS A 70 11.97 -19.85 47.37
CA HIS A 70 11.46 -20.15 48.71
C HIS A 70 10.00 -20.58 48.62
N HIS A 71 9.78 -21.89 48.69
CA HIS A 71 8.47 -22.50 48.89
C HIS A 71 8.03 -22.22 50.33
N LEU A 72 7.20 -21.18 50.53
CA LEU A 72 6.45 -21.01 51.78
C LEU A 72 5.17 -21.83 51.67
N SER A 73 5.26 -23.11 52.02
CA SER A 73 4.09 -23.95 52.34
C SER A 73 3.63 -23.57 53.74
N ARG A 74 2.50 -22.85 53.81
CA ARG A 74 1.79 -22.52 55.03
C ARG A 74 0.90 -23.72 55.39
N ALA A 75 1.10 -24.29 56.57
CA ALA A 75 0.17 -25.19 57.24
C ALA A 75 0.05 -24.72 58.69
#